data_AF-A0ABD5LVA6-F1
#
_entry.id   AF-A0ABD5LVA6-F1
#
_cell.length_a   1.000
_cell.length_b   1.000
_cell.length_c   1.000
_cell.angle_alpha   90.00
_cell.angle_beta   90.00
_cell.angle_gamma   90.00
#
_symmetry.space_group_name_H-M   'P 1'
#
loop_
_entity.id
_entity.type
_entity.pdbx_description
1 polymer ?
#
loop_
_entity_poly.entity_id
_entity_poly.type
_entity_poly.pdbx_seq_one_letter_code
_entity_poly.pdbx_strand_id
1 'polypeptide(L)' 'MKLYSANFAVLANTSVPVSQTELPRDYAQRLIKNDFIWAAEKRDTILTEWRKRYDGKSAK' A
#
# COMPACT_ATOMS: atom_id res chain seq x y z
N MET A 1 -12.04 6.65 12.17
CA MET A 1 -10.92 5.68 12.05
C MET A 1 -11.18 4.33 12.74
N LYS A 2 -11.88 4.26 13.90
CA LYS A 2 -12.18 2.99 14.60
C LYS A 2 -13.02 1.98 13.78
N LEU A 3 -13.90 2.44 12.90
CA LEU A 3 -14.64 1.56 11.98
C LEU A 3 -13.75 1.00 10.84
N TYR A 4 -12.67 1.70 10.50
CA TYR A 4 -11.74 1.27 9.47
C TYR A 4 -10.71 0.27 10.02
N SER A 5 -10.30 0.36 11.29
CA SER A 5 -9.36 -0.59 11.88
C SER A 5 -9.88 -2.03 11.94
N ALA A 6 -11.21 -2.23 11.88
CA ALA A 6 -11.82 -3.56 11.85
C ALA A 6 -11.60 -4.30 10.52
N ASN A 7 -11.43 -3.56 9.41
CA ASN A 7 -11.40 -4.13 8.06
C ASN A 7 -10.03 -3.99 7.37
N PHE A 8 -9.14 -3.13 7.89
CA PHE A 8 -7.86 -2.84 7.25
C PHE A 8 -6.70 -3.24 8.15
N ALA A 9 -5.74 -3.99 7.58
CA ALA A 9 -4.56 -4.49 8.28
C ALA A 9 -3.52 -3.39 8.56
N VAL A 10 -3.59 -2.29 7.80
CA VAL A 10 -2.74 -1.11 7.92
C VAL A 10 -3.60 0.13 7.75
N LEU A 11 -3.39 1.13 8.61
CA LEU A 11 -4.01 2.44 8.50
C LEU A 11 -2.92 3.51 8.31
N ALA A 12 -3.24 4.57 7.56
CA ALA A 12 -2.34 5.72 7.42
C ALA A 12 -2.09 6.43 8.77
N ASN A 13 -3.08 6.40 9.67
CA ASN A 13 -2.92 6.91 11.04
C ASN A 13 -2.43 5.79 11.97
N THR A 14 -1.17 5.88 12.37
CA THR A 14 -0.48 4.90 13.24
C THR A 14 -0.89 4.96 14.71
N SER A 15 -1.57 6.02 15.16
CA SER A 15 -2.05 6.14 16.55
C SER A 15 -3.27 5.26 16.85
N VAL A 16 -3.90 4.70 15.81
CA VAL A 16 -5.06 3.82 15.96
C VAL A 16 -4.58 2.37 15.93
N PRO A 17 -4.70 1.61 17.03
CA PRO A 17 -4.28 0.22 17.05
C PRO A 17 -5.14 -0.61 16.10
N VAL A 18 -4.49 -1.34 15.21
CA VAL A 18 -5.11 -2.37 14.37
C VAL A 18 -4.85 -3.71 15.06
N SER A 19 -5.93 -4.39 15.46
CA SER A 19 -5.85 -5.74 16.03
C SER A 19 -6.69 -6.66 15.15
N GLN A 20 -6.02 -7.56 14.43
CA GLN A 20 -6.67 -8.61 13.65
C GLN A 20 -6.12 -9.95 14.13
N THR A 21 -6.98 -10.78 14.70
CA THR A 21 -6.61 -12.09 15.27
C THR A 21 -6.10 -13.05 14.19
N GLU A 22 -6.57 -12.89 12.95
CA GLU A 22 -6.19 -13.72 11.79
C GLU A 22 -4.80 -13.38 11.22
N LEU A 23 -4.19 -12.26 11.65
CA LEU A 23 -2.87 -11.85 11.16
C LEU A 23 -1.76 -12.29 12.12
N PRO A 24 -0.59 -12.72 11.59
CA PRO A 24 0.58 -12.96 12.41
C PRO A 24 0.98 -11.73 13.24
N ARG A 25 1.49 -11.95 14.46
CA ARG A 25 1.92 -10.84 15.34
C ARG A 25 3.05 -9.99 14.74
N ASP A 26 3.85 -10.59 13.86
CA ASP A 26 4.95 -9.96 13.12
C ASP A 26 4.52 -9.40 11.75
N TYR A 27 3.21 -9.33 11.45
CA TYR A 27 2.69 -8.90 10.14
C TYR A 27 3.32 -7.59 9.65
N ALA A 28 3.42 -6.58 10.51
CA ALA A 28 4.01 -5.30 10.15
C ALA A 28 5.48 -5.39 9.72
N GLN A 29 6.25 -6.37 10.26
CA GLN A 29 7.65 -6.59 9.90
C GLN A 29 7.81 -7.29 8.54
N ARG A 30 6.75 -7.94 8.06
CA ARG A 30 6.74 -8.63 6.75
C ARG A 30 6.37 -7.70 5.60
N LEU A 31 5.86 -6.51 5.90
CA LEU A 31 5.53 -5.52 4.89
C LEU A 31 6.81 -4.97 4.27
N ILE A 32 6.76 -4.75 2.95
CA ILE A 32 7.83 -4.02 2.27
C ILE A 32 7.94 -2.61 2.86
N LYS A 33 9.17 -2.11 2.98
CA LYS A 33 9.38 -0.70 3.30
C LYS A 33 8.90 0.12 2.12
N ASN A 34 7.77 0.80 2.27
CA ASN A 34 7.20 1.64 1.24
C ASN A 34 7.26 3.12 1.65
N ASP A 35 7.93 3.92 0.85
CA ASP A 35 7.97 5.37 1.02
C ASP A 35 6.89 6.01 0.14
N PHE A 36 5.74 6.30 0.75
CA PHE A 36 4.62 6.91 0.06
C PHE A 36 4.87 8.36 -0.35
N ILE A 37 5.78 9.07 0.33
CA ILE A 37 6.14 10.45 -0.03
C ILE A 37 6.98 10.42 -1.30
N TRP A 38 8.02 9.59 -1.32
CA TRP A 38 8.82 9.37 -2.52
C TRP A 38 7.97 8.89 -3.69
N ALA A 39 7.06 7.94 -3.46
CA ALA A 39 6.18 7.42 -4.51
C ALA A 39 5.23 8.51 -5.06
N ALA A 40 4.76 9.41 -4.20
CA ALA A 40 3.94 10.56 -4.62
C ALA A 40 4.75 11.55 -5.46
N GLU A 41 5.97 11.89 -5.04
CA GLU A 41 6.87 12.80 -5.78
C GLU A 41 7.32 12.22 -7.13
N LYS A 42 7.51 10.90 -7.22
CA LYS A 42 7.95 10.20 -8.43
C LYS A 42 6.82 9.59 -9.25
N ARG A 43 5.56 9.93 -8.94
CA ARG A 43 4.36 9.33 -9.53
C ARG A 43 4.42 9.24 -11.05
N ASP A 44 4.76 10.33 -11.74
CA ASP A 44 4.76 10.38 -13.19
C ASP A 44 5.78 9.43 -13.83
N THR A 45 6.96 9.31 -13.24
CA THR A 45 8.01 8.38 -13.69
C THR A 45 7.56 6.94 -13.51
N ILE A 46 7.02 6.63 -12.32
CA ILE A 46 6.51 5.28 -12.00
C ILE A 46 5.41 4.88 -12.98
N LEU A 47 4.43 5.76 -13.22
CA LEU A 47 3.33 5.49 -14.13
C LEU A 47 3.77 5.38 -15.59
N THR A 48 4.77 6.16 -16.00
CA THR A 48 5.33 6.09 -17.36
C THR A 48 6.04 4.75 -17.58
N GLU A 49 6.88 4.32 -16.64
CA GLU A 49 7.53 3.01 -16.71
C GLU A 49 6.55 1.85 -16.62
N TRP A 50 5.52 1.96 -15.79
CA TRP A 50 4.46 0.95 -15.70
C TRP A 50 3.72 0.79 -17.03
N ARG A 51 3.27 1.90 -17.63
CA ARG A 51 2.61 1.88 -18.94
C ARG A 51 3.51 1.28 -20.02
N LYS A 52 4.77 1.71 -20.10
CA LYS A 52 5.74 1.15 -21.06
C LYS A 52 5.83 -0.39 -20.97
N ARG A 53 5.78 -0.96 -19.76
CA ARG A 53 5.94 -2.41 -19.54
C ARG A 53 4.66 -3.21 -19.73
N TYR A 54 3.51 -2.63 -19.42
CA TYR A 54 2.27 -3.40 -19.24
C TYR A 54 1.09 -2.90 -20.10
N ASP A 55 1.19 -1.74 -20.75
CA ASP A 55 0.11 -1.18 -21.57
C ASP A 55 0.02 -1.82 -22.97
N GLY A 56 0.91 -2.75 -23.30
CA GLY A 56 0.91 -3.50 -24.56
C GLY A 56 -0.31 -4.40 -24.80
N LYS A 57 -1.16 -4.60 -23.79
CA LYS A 57 -2.45 -5.32 -23.90
C LYS A 57 -3.67 -4.40 -23.80
N SER A 58 -3.48 -3.09 -23.62
CA SER A 58 -4.59 -2.12 -23.48
C SER A 58 -5.21 -1.68 -24.80
N ALA A 59 -4.97 -2.43 -25.88
CA ALA A 59 -5.54 -2.18 -27.20
C ALA A 59 -6.19 -3.45 -27.77
N LYS A 60 -7.45 -3.70 -27.38
CA LYS A 60 -8.61 -3.67 -28.28
C LYS A 60 -9.91 -3.80 -27.48
#